data_AF-A0A9Q3E373-F1
#
_entry.id   AF-A0A9Q3E373-F1
#
_cell.length_a   1.000
_cell.length_b   1.000
_cell.length_c   1.000
_cell.angle_alpha   90.00
_cell.angle_beta   90.00
_cell.angle_gamma   90.00
#
_symmetry.space_group_name_H-M   'P 1'
#
loop_
_entity.id
_entity.type
_entity.pdbx_description
1 polymer ?
#
loop_
_entity_poly.entity_id
_entity_poly.type
_entity_poly.pdbx_seq_one_letter_code
_entity_poly.pdbx_strand_id
1 'polypeptide(L)'
;MRQDHGKHSQPWWKEQIISKWENDSWRFKMENYFEEAIFNIERDRHMSWFLKQKDRLTALHPDMSETMGPKRILRRCGGDIENAIRRRCIEPCSTQDYINAMEDITTRTKIGRNWYKPPMDNKPSGKPIPKPNKPHDKAPLKCHKCGSTSHLANTCPKKTTFN
;
A
#
# COMPACT_ATOMS: atom_id res chain seq x y z
N MET A 1 -42.63 -5.97 -2.09
CA MET A 1 -42.29 -4.67 -2.73
C MET A 1 -43.16 -4.42 -3.95
N ARG A 2 -42.84 -4.90 -5.17
CA ARG A 2 -43.73 -4.67 -6.35
C ARG A 2 -45.11 -5.31 -6.25
N GLN A 3 -45.24 -6.42 -5.51
CA GLN A 3 -46.52 -7.09 -5.29
C GLN A 3 -47.40 -6.38 -4.25
N ASP A 4 -46.84 -5.55 -3.36
CA ASP A 4 -47.58 -4.94 -2.24
C ASP A 4 -48.02 -3.49 -2.51
N HIS A 5 -47.33 -2.77 -3.41
CA HIS A 5 -47.56 -1.35 -3.65
C HIS A 5 -48.19 -1.02 -5.02
N GLY A 6 -48.60 -2.01 -5.83
CA GLY A 6 -49.25 -1.75 -7.12
C GLY A 6 -48.36 -0.97 -8.13
N LYS A 7 -48.99 -0.25 -9.08
CA LYS A 7 -48.30 0.52 -10.11
C LYS A 7 -48.04 1.97 -9.65
N HIS A 8 -46.82 2.25 -9.20
CA HIS A 8 -46.34 3.61 -8.92
C HIS A 8 -45.35 4.11 -9.97
N SER A 9 -45.15 5.44 -9.99
CA SER A 9 -44.20 6.12 -10.86
C SER A 9 -42.75 5.78 -10.52
N GLN A 10 -41.86 5.94 -11.51
CA GLN A 10 -40.42 5.66 -11.37
C GLN A 10 -39.75 6.46 -10.23
N PRO A 11 -40.05 7.77 -10.02
CA PRO A 11 -39.49 8.55 -8.91
C PRO A 11 -39.91 8.01 -7.54
N TRP A 12 -41.17 7.60 -7.38
CA TRP A 12 -41.66 7.04 -6.13
C TRP A 12 -40.94 5.73 -5.77
N TRP A 13 -40.72 4.85 -6.76
CA TRP A 13 -39.93 3.63 -6.52
C TRP A 13 -38.48 3.94 -6.15
N LYS A 14 -37.87 4.99 -6.72
CA LYS A 14 -36.55 5.48 -6.30
C LYS A 14 -36.57 5.89 -4.83
N GLU A 15 -37.53 6.69 -4.41
CA GLU A 15 -37.68 7.13 -3.01
C GLU A 15 -37.88 5.97 -2.04
N GLN A 16 -38.68 4.97 -2.40
CA GLN A 16 -38.87 3.78 -1.54
C GLN A 16 -37.63 2.90 -1.47
N ILE A 17 -36.87 2.78 -2.56
CA ILE A 17 -35.59 2.05 -2.57
C ILE A 17 -34.58 2.79 -1.71
N ILE A 18 -34.46 4.11 -1.86
CA ILE A 18 -33.62 4.98 -1.03
C ILE A 18 -34.03 4.84 0.44
N SER A 19 -35.32 4.99 0.76
CA SER A 19 -35.82 4.88 2.13
C SER A 19 -35.51 3.52 2.77
N LYS A 20 -35.67 2.42 2.02
CA LYS A 20 -35.41 1.07 2.58
C LYS A 20 -33.93 0.73 2.68
N TRP A 21 -33.14 1.09 1.68
CA TRP A 21 -31.77 0.59 1.51
C TRP A 21 -30.69 1.63 1.79
N GLU A 22 -31.02 2.92 1.86
CA GLU A 22 -30.11 4.02 2.18
C GLU A 22 -30.26 4.46 3.66
N ASN A 23 -30.52 3.50 4.54
CA ASN A 23 -30.50 3.75 5.98
C ASN A 23 -29.06 3.92 6.49
N ASP A 24 -28.90 4.52 7.68
CA ASP A 24 -27.58 4.78 8.29
C ASP A 24 -26.69 3.53 8.37
N SER A 25 -27.28 2.35 8.54
CA SER A 25 -26.53 1.09 8.54
C SER A 25 -25.92 0.74 7.18
N TRP A 26 -26.58 1.07 6.07
CA TRP A 26 -26.00 0.90 4.73
C TRP A 26 -24.89 1.91 4.47
N ARG A 27 -25.10 3.17 4.85
CA ARG A 27 -24.08 4.22 4.72
C ARG A 27 -22.81 3.84 5.48
N PHE A 28 -22.96 3.43 6.73
CA PHE A 28 -21.87 2.91 7.56
C PHE A 28 -21.15 1.72 6.93
N LYS A 29 -21.88 0.75 6.36
CA LYS A 29 -21.27 -0.38 5.65
C LYS A 29 -20.49 0.06 4.41
N MET A 30 -21.03 0.98 3.61
CA MET A 30 -20.36 1.50 2.42
C MET A 30 -19.11 2.31 2.76
N GLU A 31 -19.16 3.09 3.84
CA GLU A 31 -18.00 3.78 4.41
C GLU A 31 -16.94 2.76 4.81
N ASN A 32 -17.25 1.78 5.67
CA ASN A 32 -16.29 0.74 6.05
C ASN A 32 -15.71 0.01 4.85
N TYR A 33 -16.56 -0.37 3.87
CA TYR A 33 -16.09 -1.01 2.64
C TYR A 33 -15.12 -0.15 1.85
N PHE A 34 -15.28 1.18 1.84
CA PHE A 34 -14.34 2.09 1.22
C PHE A 34 -13.07 2.26 2.07
N GLU A 35 -13.20 2.36 3.39
CA GLU A 35 -12.07 2.59 4.29
C GLU A 35 -11.13 1.38 4.39
N GLU A 36 -11.68 0.18 4.46
CA GLU A 36 -10.95 -1.09 4.52
C GLU A 36 -10.38 -1.51 3.14
N ALA A 37 -10.90 -0.94 2.05
CA ALA A 37 -10.43 -1.25 0.70
C ALA A 37 -9.08 -0.58 0.43
N ILE A 38 -8.01 -1.22 0.92
CA ILE A 38 -6.63 -0.86 0.59
C ILE A 38 -6.28 -1.51 -0.75
N PHE A 39 -5.69 -0.74 -1.67
CA PHE A 39 -5.25 -1.25 -2.96
C PHE A 39 -4.07 -2.21 -2.81
N ASN A 40 -4.16 -3.37 -3.45
CA ASN A 40 -3.08 -4.35 -3.51
C ASN A 40 -2.69 -4.61 -4.97
N ILE A 41 -1.44 -4.35 -5.32
CA ILE A 41 -0.91 -4.47 -6.70
C ILE A 41 -1.01 -5.90 -7.25
N GLU A 42 -0.84 -6.91 -6.41
CA GLU A 42 -0.81 -8.32 -6.85
C GLU A 42 -2.22 -8.90 -7.00
N ARG A 43 -3.18 -8.39 -6.23
CA ARG A 43 -4.55 -8.91 -6.18
C ARG A 43 -5.53 -8.09 -7.03
N ASP A 44 -5.39 -6.77 -7.02
CA ASP A 44 -6.44 -5.86 -7.47
C ASP A 44 -6.13 -5.33 -8.89
N ARG A 45 -7.13 -5.38 -9.77
CA ARG A 45 -7.05 -4.77 -11.10
C ARG A 45 -7.28 -3.26 -10.99
N HIS A 46 -6.30 -2.45 -11.42
CA HIS A 46 -6.29 -0.98 -11.31
C HIS A 46 -7.64 -0.32 -11.66
N MET A 47 -8.10 -0.52 -12.90
CA MET A 47 -9.34 0.06 -13.40
C MET A 47 -10.56 -0.36 -12.57
N SER A 48 -10.75 -1.67 -12.38
CA SER A 48 -11.92 -2.21 -11.68
C SER A 48 -11.95 -1.77 -10.21
N TRP A 49 -10.81 -1.76 -9.54
CA TRP A 49 -10.70 -1.32 -8.16
C TRP A 49 -10.99 0.16 -8.03
N PHE A 50 -10.39 1.00 -8.88
CA PHE A 50 -10.57 2.46 -8.84
C PHE A 50 -12.03 2.85 -9.10
N LEU A 51 -12.65 2.28 -10.13
CA LEU A 51 -14.06 2.55 -10.45
C LEU A 51 -14.98 2.10 -9.31
N LYS A 52 -14.72 0.94 -8.69
CA LYS A 52 -15.48 0.49 -7.53
C LYS A 52 -15.39 1.46 -6.34
N GLN A 53 -14.22 2.05 -6.10
CA GLN A 53 -14.07 3.07 -5.06
C GLN A 53 -14.76 4.38 -5.43
N LYS A 54 -14.70 4.79 -6.70
CA LYS A 54 -15.43 5.95 -7.21
C LYS A 54 -16.94 5.78 -7.04
N ASP A 55 -17.49 4.62 -7.40
CA ASP A 55 -18.92 4.32 -7.25
C ASP A 55 -19.36 4.39 -5.79
N ARG A 56 -18.57 3.84 -4.86
CA ARG A 56 -18.84 3.95 -3.41
C ARG A 56 -18.87 5.39 -2.94
N LEU A 57 -17.90 6.21 -3.37
CA LEU A 57 -17.85 7.62 -2.99
C LEU A 57 -18.98 8.43 -3.61
N THR A 58 -19.34 8.19 -4.87
CA THR A 58 -20.49 8.85 -5.51
C THR A 58 -21.80 8.46 -4.84
N ALA A 59 -21.91 7.23 -4.34
CA ALA A 59 -23.08 6.77 -3.61
C ALA A 59 -23.20 7.40 -2.21
N LEU A 60 -22.08 7.65 -1.53
CA LEU A 60 -22.04 8.28 -0.20
C LEU A 60 -22.08 9.81 -0.25
N HIS A 61 -21.48 10.40 -1.28
CA HIS A 61 -21.24 11.84 -1.43
C HIS A 61 -21.46 12.25 -2.90
N PRO A 62 -22.70 12.28 -3.38
CA PRO A 62 -23.02 12.61 -4.76
C PRO A 62 -22.66 14.06 -5.14
N ASP A 63 -22.54 14.95 -4.16
CA ASP A 63 -22.20 16.37 -4.29
C ASP A 63 -20.69 16.66 -4.17
N MET A 64 -19.84 15.63 -4.10
CA MET A 64 -18.40 15.80 -3.98
C MET A 64 -17.77 16.36 -5.26
N SER A 65 -16.86 17.32 -5.10
CA SER A 65 -16.07 17.89 -6.20
C SER A 65 -15.35 16.81 -7.02
N GLU A 66 -15.29 17.00 -8.34
CA GLU A 66 -14.62 16.10 -9.29
C GLU A 66 -13.14 15.84 -8.94
N THR A 67 -12.48 16.77 -8.25
CA THR A 67 -11.07 16.63 -7.84
C THR A 67 -10.91 15.93 -6.48
N MET A 68 -11.92 15.99 -5.61
CA MET A 68 -11.85 15.46 -4.25
C MET A 68 -12.05 13.94 -4.20
N GLY A 69 -12.93 13.40 -5.04
CA GLY A 69 -13.17 11.96 -5.13
C GLY A 69 -11.87 11.18 -5.42
N PRO A 70 -11.16 11.48 -6.52
CA PRO A 70 -9.87 10.85 -6.83
C PRO A 70 -8.85 10.99 -5.70
N LYS A 71 -8.73 12.17 -5.08
CA LYS A 71 -7.81 12.38 -3.94
C LYS A 71 -8.12 11.46 -2.75
N ARG A 72 -9.40 11.21 -2.44
CA ARG A 72 -9.80 10.26 -1.38
C ARG A 72 -9.46 8.82 -1.77
N ILE A 73 -9.67 8.43 -3.03
CA ILE A 73 -9.31 7.09 -3.53
C ILE A 73 -7.80 6.88 -3.44
N LEU A 74 -6.99 7.86 -3.84
CA LEU A 74 -5.53 7.75 -3.82
C LEU A 74 -4.96 7.53 -2.42
N ARG A 75 -5.59 8.07 -1.36
CA ARG A 75 -5.21 7.78 0.03
C ARG A 75 -5.32 6.30 0.40
N ARG A 76 -6.13 5.54 -0.34
CA ARG A 76 -6.29 4.09 -0.18
C ARG A 76 -5.30 3.29 -1.02
N CYS A 77 -4.48 3.94 -1.84
CA CYS A 77 -3.41 3.28 -2.61
C CYS A 77 -2.15 3.01 -1.78
N GLY A 78 -1.97 3.67 -0.64
CA GLY A 78 -0.77 3.56 0.18
C GLY A 78 0.33 4.54 -0.26
N GLY A 79 1.06 5.09 0.73
CA GLY A 79 1.80 6.35 0.61
C GLY A 79 2.69 6.52 -0.62
N ASP A 80 3.54 5.54 -0.95
CA ASP A 80 4.45 5.68 -2.09
C ASP A 80 3.71 5.64 -3.44
N ILE A 81 2.67 4.81 -3.56
CA ILE A 81 1.83 4.75 -4.76
C ILE A 81 1.03 6.05 -4.91
N GLU A 82 0.40 6.51 -3.83
CA GLU A 82 -0.34 7.78 -3.78
C GLU A 82 0.53 8.95 -4.27
N ASN A 83 1.73 9.07 -3.71
CA ASN A 83 2.66 10.15 -4.05
C ASN A 83 3.15 10.03 -5.50
N ALA A 84 3.43 8.82 -5.98
CA ALA A 84 3.86 8.60 -7.35
C ALA A 84 2.76 8.95 -8.37
N ILE A 85 1.49 8.63 -8.07
CA ILE A 85 0.34 8.95 -8.93
C ILE A 85 0.12 10.47 -8.94
N ARG A 86 0.12 11.11 -7.77
CA ARG A 86 -0.08 12.56 -7.66
C ARG A 86 0.95 13.36 -8.46
N ARG A 87 2.19 12.87 -8.55
CA ARG A 87 3.23 13.53 -9.37
C ARG A 87 3.02 13.37 -10.88
N ARG A 88 2.26 12.36 -11.33
CA ARG A 88 1.92 12.15 -12.75
C ARG A 88 0.63 12.85 -13.15
N CYS A 89 -0.32 12.99 -12.22
CA CYS A 89 -1.60 13.66 -12.42
C CYS A 89 -1.57 15.10 -11.91
N ILE A 90 -1.19 16.04 -12.77
CA ILE A 90 -1.32 17.49 -12.49
C ILE A 90 -2.73 17.91 -12.91
N GLU A 91 -3.44 18.67 -12.08
CA GLU A 91 -4.82 19.07 -12.36
C GLU A 91 -4.93 19.96 -13.62
N PRO A 92 -5.97 19.78 -14.45
CA PRO A 92 -7.06 18.81 -14.32
C PRO A 92 -6.65 17.40 -14.78
N CYS A 93 -6.86 16.39 -13.94
CA CYS A 93 -6.60 14.98 -14.28
C CYS A 93 -7.94 14.22 -14.32
N SER A 94 -8.22 13.51 -15.41
CA SER A 94 -9.45 12.72 -15.54
C SER A 94 -9.36 11.41 -14.75
N THR A 95 -10.51 10.75 -14.54
CA THR A 95 -10.53 9.40 -13.94
C THR A 95 -9.64 8.42 -14.73
N GLN A 96 -9.64 8.52 -16.07
CA GLN A 96 -8.84 7.66 -16.91
C GLN A 96 -7.34 7.91 -16.72
N ASP A 97 -6.94 9.18 -16.56
CA ASP A 97 -5.54 9.55 -16.34
C ASP A 97 -5.02 9.01 -15.00
N TYR A 98 -5.83 9.05 -13.94
CA TYR A 98 -5.48 8.42 -12.66
C TYR A 98 -5.28 6.90 -12.80
N ILE A 99 -6.16 6.23 -13.54
CA ILE A 99 -6.07 4.78 -13.76
C ILE A 99 -4.84 4.44 -14.60
N ASN A 100 -4.60 5.18 -15.68
CA ASN A 100 -3.42 5.01 -16.54
C ASN A 100 -2.13 5.25 -15.77
N ALA A 101 -2.06 6.31 -14.95
CA ALA A 101 -0.90 6.59 -14.13
C ALA A 101 -0.66 5.51 -13.07
N MET A 102 -1.73 5.00 -12.46
CA MET A 102 -1.68 3.91 -11.50
C MET A 102 -1.13 2.64 -12.14
N GLU A 103 -1.64 2.25 -13.31
CA GLU A 103 -1.14 1.11 -14.07
C GLU A 103 0.31 1.31 -14.55
N ASP A 104 0.67 2.49 -15.05
CA ASP A 104 2.05 2.82 -15.45
C ASP A 104 3.03 2.66 -14.29
N ILE A 105 2.71 3.23 -13.12
CA ILE A 105 3.56 3.14 -11.93
C ILE A 105 3.73 1.70 -11.51
N THR A 106 2.63 0.99 -11.34
CA THR A 106 2.66 -0.35 -10.77
C THR A 106 3.23 -1.36 -11.74
N THR A 107 3.21 -1.12 -13.06
CA THR A 107 3.79 -2.01 -14.09
C THR A 107 5.26 -1.71 -14.38
N ARG A 108 5.64 -0.43 -14.49
CA ARG A 108 6.99 0.00 -14.90
C ARG A 108 7.95 0.23 -13.73
N THR A 109 7.44 0.33 -12.51
CA THR A 109 8.26 0.54 -11.31
C THR A 109 8.10 -0.59 -10.30
N LYS A 110 8.99 -0.61 -9.30
CA LYS A 110 8.86 -1.48 -8.12
C LYS A 110 8.12 -0.79 -6.96
N ILE A 111 7.51 0.38 -7.18
CA ILE A 111 6.80 1.13 -6.14
C ILE A 111 5.57 0.33 -5.71
N GLY A 112 5.41 0.16 -4.40
CA GLY A 112 4.30 -0.60 -3.80
C GLY A 112 4.38 -2.12 -3.93
N ARG A 113 5.28 -2.66 -4.76
CA ARG A 113 5.59 -4.10 -4.76
C ARG A 113 6.58 -4.35 -3.62
N ASN A 114 6.25 -5.26 -2.70
CA ASN A 114 6.97 -5.59 -1.44
C ASN A 114 6.47 -4.70 -0.25
N TRP A 115 6.02 -5.18 0.91
CA TRP A 115 6.30 -6.41 1.66
C TRP A 115 5.07 -6.81 2.51
N TYR A 116 4.23 -7.76 2.08
CA TYR A 116 3.57 -8.62 3.09
C TYR A 116 4.66 -9.59 3.56
N LYS A 117 5.36 -9.23 4.63
CA LYS A 117 5.89 -10.29 5.50
C LYS A 117 4.63 -10.85 6.16
N PRO A 118 4.27 -12.14 5.97
CA PRO A 118 3.35 -12.75 6.92
C PRO A 118 3.88 -12.44 8.33
N PRO A 119 3.01 -12.23 9.33
CA PRO A 119 3.47 -12.10 10.71
C PRO A 119 4.46 -13.23 10.92
N MET A 120 5.73 -12.90 11.15
CA MET A 120 6.65 -13.92 11.61
C MET A 120 6.02 -14.37 12.91
N ASP A 121 5.57 -15.63 12.95
CA ASP A 121 5.06 -16.25 14.17
C ASP A 121 5.95 -15.76 15.30
N ASN A 122 5.35 -15.16 16.33
CA ASN A 122 6.03 -14.79 17.56
C ASN A 122 6.48 -16.07 18.25
N LYS A 123 7.50 -16.72 17.69
CA LYS A 123 8.22 -17.78 18.35
C LYS A 123 9.10 -17.05 19.36
N PRO A 124 8.97 -17.34 20.67
CA PRO A 124 9.87 -16.77 21.65
C PRO A 124 11.29 -17.07 21.21
N SER A 125 12.10 -16.02 21.12
CA SER A 125 13.49 -16.04 20.68
C SER A 125 14.36 -16.75 21.72
N GLY A 126 14.22 -18.09 21.77
CA GLY A 126 15.25 -18.97 22.28
C GLY A 126 16.41 -18.97 21.30
N LYS A 127 17.53 -18.36 21.69
CA LYS A 127 18.79 -18.43 20.93
C LYS A 127 19.08 -19.89 20.54
N PRO A 128 19.30 -20.22 19.25
CA PRO A 128 19.78 -21.54 18.91
C PRO A 128 21.22 -21.69 19.41
N ILE A 129 21.45 -22.71 20.23
CA ILE A 129 22.78 -23.21 20.57
C ILE A 129 23.51 -23.52 19.26
N PRO A 130 24.72 -22.98 19.00
CA PRO A 130 25.44 -23.25 17.75
C PRO A 130 25.86 -24.72 17.69
N LYS A 131 25.53 -25.39 16.58
CA LYS A 131 26.10 -26.70 16.22
C LYS A 131 27.61 -26.54 15.93
N PRO A 132 28.46 -27.53 16.26
CA PRO A 132 29.90 -27.42 16.03
C PRO A 132 30.20 -27.47 14.53
N ASN A 133 30.81 -26.40 14.00
CA ASN A 133 31.30 -26.34 12.63
C ASN A 133 32.70 -26.98 12.54
N LYS A 134 32.93 -27.68 11.42
CA LYS A 134 34.22 -28.24 11.00
C LYS A 134 35.34 -27.18 11.03
N PRO A 135 36.60 -27.57 11.31
CA PRO A 135 37.69 -26.62 11.47
C PRO A 135 38.06 -26.03 10.11
N HIS A 136 37.80 -24.74 9.93
CA HIS A 136 38.53 -23.93 8.95
C HIS A 136 39.80 -23.47 9.64
N ASP A 137 40.95 -23.84 9.08
CA ASP A 137 42.26 -23.32 9.44
C ASP A 137 42.28 -21.80 9.26
N LYS A 138 41.96 -21.08 10.34
CA LYS A 138 42.02 -19.62 10.38
C LYS A 138 43.47 -19.23 10.69
N ALA A 139 44.21 -18.86 9.65
CA ALA A 139 45.42 -18.08 9.84
C ALA A 139 45.10 -16.86 10.71
N PRO A 140 45.94 -16.51 11.70
CA PRO A 140 45.66 -15.41 12.62
C PRO A 140 45.55 -14.09 11.85
N LEU A 141 44.45 -13.38 12.07
CA LEU A 141 44.18 -12.09 11.44
C LEU A 141 45.23 -11.08 11.90
N LYS A 142 46.03 -10.56 10.96
CA LYS A 142 47.08 -9.58 11.23
C LYS A 142 46.67 -8.18 10.82
N CYS A 143 47.13 -7.16 11.55
CA CYS A 143 46.98 -5.76 11.21
C CYS A 143 47.60 -5.48 9.84
N HIS A 144 46.78 -5.04 8.88
CA HIS A 144 47.26 -4.72 7.53
C HIS A 144 48.12 -3.44 7.46
N LYS A 145 48.19 -2.64 8.54
CA LYS A 145 49.04 -1.43 8.59
C LYS A 145 50.45 -1.68 9.15
N CYS A 146 50.61 -2.63 10.06
CA CYS A 146 51.89 -2.86 10.74
C CYS A 146 52.31 -4.34 10.81
N GLY A 147 51.47 -5.26 10.31
CA GLY A 147 51.72 -6.70 10.32
C GLY A 147 51.52 -7.41 11.67
N SER A 148 51.23 -6.68 12.75
CA SER A 148 51.04 -7.26 14.09
C SER A 148 49.72 -8.03 14.20
N THR A 149 49.73 -9.19 14.88
CA THR A 149 48.50 -9.95 15.23
C THR A 149 47.83 -9.46 16.52
N SER A 150 48.45 -8.50 17.23
CA SER A 150 47.95 -8.01 18.52
C SER A 150 46.75 -7.05 18.39
N HIS A 151 46.51 -6.49 17.20
CA HIS A 151 45.45 -5.53 16.96
C HIS A 151 45.03 -5.55 15.49
N LEU A 152 43.93 -4.85 15.16
CA LEU A 152 43.42 -4.72 13.79
C LEU A 152 43.77 -3.33 13.22
N ALA A 153 43.73 -3.17 11.90
CA ALA A 153 44.18 -1.96 11.22
C ALA A 153 43.45 -0.66 11.64
N ASN A 154 42.24 -0.79 12.19
CA ASN A 154 41.45 0.31 12.72
C ASN A 154 41.95 0.81 14.08
N THR A 155 42.60 -0.03 14.88
CA THR A 155 43.15 0.30 16.20
C THR A 155 44.68 0.40 16.18
N CYS A 156 45.28 0.49 14.99
CA CYS A 156 46.73 0.53 14.84
C CYS A 156 47.31 1.84 15.40
N PRO A 157 48.25 1.77 16.35
CA PRO A 157 48.87 2.96 16.95
C PRO A 157 49.88 3.65 16.03
N LYS A 158 50.31 3.02 14.92
CA LYS A 158 51.15 3.67 13.91
C LYS A 158 50.29 4.54 13.00
N LYS A 159 50.41 5.88 13.13
CA LYS A 159 49.79 6.85 12.21
C LYS A 159 50.46 6.74 10.84
N THR A 160 49.65 6.66 9.78
CA THR A 160 50.11 6.56 8.39
C THR A 160 50.91 7.81 8.01
N THR A 161 52.23 7.71 7.86
CA THR A 161 53.01 8.68 7.08
C THR A 161 52.86 8.29 5.61
N PHE A 162 52.15 9.11 4.84
CA PHE A 162 52.16 9.03 3.38
C PHE A 162 53.50 9.58 2.87
N ASN A 163 54.18 8.80 2.04
CA ASN A 163 55.28 9.25 1.19
C ASN A 163 54.84 9.06 -0.26
#